data_AF-A0A2X4SZA9-F1
#
_entry.id   AF-A0A2X4SZA9-F1
#
_cell.length_a   1.000
_cell.length_b   1.000
_cell.length_c   1.000
_cell.angle_alpha   90.00
_cell.angle_beta   90.00
_cell.angle_gamma   90.00
#
_symmetry.space_group_name_H-M   'P 1'
#
loop_
_entity.id
_entity.type
_entity.pdbx_description
1 polymer ?
#
loop_
_entity_poly.entity_id
_entity_poly.type
_entity_poly.pdbx_seq_one_letter_code
_entity_poly.pdbx_strand_id
1 'polypeptide(L)' 'MPMDSPASDYPVVNLPLTSSVYFKNGNPVRTSGAPLNGLVRVTEGEDGKFIGMGEIDDEGRVAPRRLVVEHPA' A
#
# COMPACT_ATOMS: atom_id res chain seq x y z
N MET A 1 15.52 -11.63 22.63
CA MET A 1 15.36 -11.68 21.15
C MET A 1 13.86 -11.69 20.89
N PRO A 2 13.24 -10.65 20.30
CA PRO A 2 11.81 -10.69 20.07
C PRO A 2 11.53 -11.56 18.84
N MET A 3 10.75 -12.63 19.08
CA MET A 3 10.15 -13.51 18.10
C MET A 3 8.86 -12.88 17.55
N ASP A 4 8.67 -13.01 16.25
CA ASP A 4 7.39 -12.93 15.55
C ASP A 4 6.71 -11.57 15.42
N SER A 5 6.85 -11.01 14.21
CA SER A 5 5.68 -10.60 13.43
C SER A 5 6.09 -10.57 11.96
N PRO A 6 5.86 -11.64 11.16
CA PRO A 6 6.17 -11.64 9.72
C PRO A 6 5.43 -10.57 8.91
N ALA A 7 4.55 -9.79 9.54
CA ALA A 7 3.85 -8.65 8.97
C ALA A 7 4.42 -7.27 9.36
N SER A 8 5.32 -7.18 10.35
CA SER A 8 6.01 -5.93 10.70
C SER A 8 7.18 -5.61 9.76
N ASP A 9 7.70 -6.60 9.03
CA ASP A 9 8.77 -6.44 8.05
C ASP A 9 8.32 -5.83 6.72
N TYR A 10 7.01 -5.76 6.43
CA TYR A 10 6.57 -5.23 5.15
C TYR A 10 6.71 -3.70 5.11
N PRO A 11 7.41 -3.17 4.09
CA PRO A 11 7.61 -1.74 3.95
C PRO A 11 6.26 -1.03 3.78
N VAL A 12 6.15 0.12 4.43
CA VAL A 12 5.00 1.01 4.29
C VAL A 12 5.26 1.96 3.15
N VAL A 13 4.25 2.12 2.30
CA VAL A 13 4.27 2.98 1.13
C VAL A 13 3.13 3.98 1.27
N ASN A 14 3.49 5.24 1.43
CA ASN A 14 2.52 6.32 1.47
C ASN A 14 2.23 6.82 0.04
N LEU A 15 0.95 6.86 -0.29
CA LEU A 15 0.43 7.39 -1.54
C LEU A 15 -0.17 8.78 -1.31
N PRO A 16 0.09 9.74 -2.19
CA PRO A 16 -0.67 10.99 -2.19
C PRO A 16 -2.14 10.69 -2.50
N LEU A 17 -3.04 11.52 -1.97
CA LEU A 17 -4.50 11.37 -2.14
C LEU A 17 -4.91 11.29 -3.62
N THR A 18 -4.16 11.95 -4.50
CA THR A 18 -4.40 11.90 -5.95
C THR A 18 -4.15 10.52 -6.56
N SER A 19 -3.22 9.75 -5.99
CA SER A 19 -2.89 8.38 -6.44
C SER A 19 -3.67 7.32 -5.68
N SER A 20 -3.99 7.55 -4.40
CA SER A 20 -4.77 6.61 -3.59
C SER A 20 -6.14 6.31 -4.19
N VAL A 21 -6.79 7.28 -4.85
CA VAL A 21 -8.07 7.07 -5.56
C VAL A 21 -7.96 6.00 -6.64
N TYR A 22 -6.91 6.04 -7.46
CA TYR A 22 -6.70 5.03 -8.51
C TYR A 22 -6.43 3.65 -7.91
N PHE A 23 -5.62 3.60 -6.84
CA PHE A 23 -5.33 2.38 -6.10
C PHE A 23 -6.60 1.76 -5.49
N LYS A 24 -7.47 2.58 -4.88
CA LYS A 24 -8.77 2.13 -4.34
C LYS A 24 -9.73 1.63 -5.43
N ASN A 25 -9.58 2.11 -6.66
CA ASN A 25 -10.33 1.65 -7.83
C ASN A 25 -9.73 0.41 -8.51
N GLY A 26 -8.69 -0.21 -7.93
CA GLY A 26 -8.08 -1.41 -8.50
C GLY A 26 -6.96 -1.16 -9.51
N ASN A 27 -6.56 0.11 -9.72
CA ASN A 27 -5.50 0.44 -10.67
C ASN A 27 -4.13 0.37 -9.98
N PRO A 28 -3.12 -0.26 -10.60
CA PRO A 28 -1.76 -0.20 -10.09
C PRO A 28 -1.20 1.22 -10.22
N VAL A 29 -0.53 1.71 -9.17
CA VAL A 29 0.01 3.07 -9.12
C VAL A 29 1.51 3.09 -8.87
N ARG A 30 2.18 4.09 -9.43
CA ARG A 30 3.61 4.34 -9.18
C ARG A 30 3.76 5.34 -8.05
N THR A 31 4.71 5.07 -7.16
CA THR A 31 5.05 5.99 -6.08
C THR A 31 6.53 5.87 -5.74
N SER A 32 7.09 6.98 -5.29
CA SER A 32 8.46 7.03 -4.82
C SER A 32 8.54 6.35 -3.44
N GLY A 33 9.52 5.45 -3.26
CA GLY A 33 9.70 4.72 -2.01
C GLY A 33 9.01 3.35 -1.95
N ALA A 34 8.43 2.88 -3.07
CA ALA A 34 8.03 1.48 -3.20
C ALA A 34 9.29 0.58 -3.28
N PRO A 35 9.28 -0.60 -2.62
CA PRO A 35 10.34 -1.59 -2.79
C PRO A 35 10.32 -2.20 -4.20
N LEU A 36 11.36 -2.97 -4.54
CA LEU A 36 11.50 -3.58 -5.85
C LEU A 36 10.55 -4.77 -6.09
N ASN A 37 10.10 -5.42 -5.02
CA ASN A 37 9.29 -6.62 -5.08
C ASN A 37 8.64 -6.92 -3.72
N GLY A 38 7.55 -7.69 -3.74
CA GLY A 38 6.89 -8.21 -2.54
C GLY A 38 5.64 -7.44 -2.10
N LEU A 39 5.12 -7.82 -0.93
CA LEU A 39 3.93 -7.23 -0.33
C LEU A 39 4.28 -5.95 0.44
N VAL A 40 3.41 -4.94 0.33
CA VAL A 40 3.61 -3.63 0.95
C VAL A 40 2.33 -3.17 1.63
N ARG A 41 2.48 -2.41 2.71
CA ARG A 41 1.35 -1.73 3.36
C ARG A 41 1.16 -0.38 2.69
N VAL A 42 -0.06 -0.09 2.26
CA VAL A 42 -0.38 1.15 1.55
C VAL A 42 -1.17 2.07 2.46
N THR A 43 -0.65 3.29 2.62
CA THR A 43 -1.30 4.37 3.36
C THR A 43 -1.57 5.56 2.45
N GLU A 44 -2.52 6.43 2.77
CA GLU A 44 -2.81 7.65 2.03
C GLU A 44 -2.69 8.93 2.85
N GLY A 45 -2.33 10.01 2.17
CA GLY A 45 -2.32 11.36 2.73
C GLY A 45 -1.25 11.60 3.80
N GLU A 46 -1.25 12.82 4.34
CA GLU A 46 -0.30 13.23 5.38
C GLU A 46 -0.56 12.54 6.72
N ASP A 47 -1.83 12.21 7.01
CA ASP A 47 -2.23 11.42 8.19
C ASP A 47 -1.74 9.97 8.15
N GLY A 48 -1.24 9.49 7.00
CA GLY A 48 -0.76 8.12 6.85
C GLY A 48 -1.87 7.08 7.05
N LYS A 49 -3.09 7.40 6.60
CA LYS A 49 -4.26 6.53 6.79
C LYS A 49 -4.07 5.22 6.03
N PHE A 50 -4.16 4.09 6.73
CA PHE A 50 -4.05 2.78 6.08
C PHE A 50 -5.24 2.48 5.18
N ILE A 51 -4.98 2.22 3.89
CA ILE A 51 -6.01 1.93 2.87
C ILE A 51 -5.99 0.49 2.39
N GLY A 52 -4.95 -0.28 2.70
CA GLY A 52 -4.88 -1.69 2.34
C GLY A 52 -3.48 -2.21 2.08
N MET A 53 -3.43 -3.44 1.59
CA MET A 53 -2.22 -4.14 1.16
C MET A 53 -2.07 -4.04 -0.35
N GLY A 54 -0.86 -3.68 -0.78
CA GLY A 54 -0.42 -3.70 -2.16
C GLY A 54 0.65 -4.77 -2.39
N GLU A 55 0.88 -5.11 -3.64
CA GLU A 55 1.97 -5.95 -4.09
C GLU A 55 2.70 -5.23 -5.21
N ILE A 56 4.04 -5.32 -5.25
CA ILE A 56 4.80 -4.74 -6.34
C ILE A 56 4.74 -5.67 -7.56
N ASP A 57 4.24 -5.16 -8.68
CA ASP A 57 4.21 -5.87 -9.96
C ASP A 57 5.58 -5.84 -10.66
N ASP A 58 5.72 -6.60 -11.75
CA ASP A 58 6.96 -6.67 -12.56
C ASP A 58 7.38 -5.32 -13.17
N GLU A 59 6.48 -4.33 -13.20
CA GLU A 59 6.75 -2.97 -13.66
C GLU A 59 7.14 -2.02 -12.51
N GLY A 60 7.32 -2.54 -11.30
CA GLY A 60 7.65 -1.78 -10.10
C GLY A 60 6.51 -0.90 -9.58
N ARG A 61 5.26 -1.21 -9.94
CA ARG A 61 4.07 -0.47 -9.49
C ARG A 61 3.41 -1.19 -8.33
N VAL A 62 2.76 -0.41 -7.47
CA VAL A 62 1.99 -0.93 -6.35
C VAL A 62 0.60 -1.33 -6.86
N ALA A 63 0.40 -2.63 -7.06
CA ALA A 63 -0.88 -3.21 -7.45
C ALA A 63 -1.75 -3.50 -6.20
N PRO A 64 -3.03 -3.10 -6.18
CA PRO A 64 -3.92 -3.33 -5.04
C PRO A 64 -4.27 -4.81 -4.91
N ARG A 65 -3.96 -5.40 -3.76
CA ARG A 65 -4.24 -6.83 -3.46
C ARG A 65 -5.43 -6.98 -2.52
N ARG A 66 -5.45 -6.19 -1.44
CA ARG A 66 -6.54 -6.19 -0.46
C ARG A 66 -6.77 -4.79 0.07
N LEU A 67 -7.87 -4.17 -0.36
CA LEU A 67 -8.26 -2.84 0.09
C LEU A 67 -9.07 -2.93 1.39
N VAL A 68 -8.87 -1.97 2.28
CA VAL A 68 -9.75 -1.75 3.42
C VAL A 68 -11.00 -1.05 2.89
N VAL A 69 -12.16 -1.66 3.10
CA VAL A 69 -13.43 -1.02 2.78
C VAL A 69 -13.65 0.09 3.79
N GLU A 70 -13.53 1.34 3.34
CA GLU A 70 -14.01 2.47 4.13
C GLU A 70 -15.54 2.39 4.15
N HIS A 71 -16.11 1.96 5.27
CA HIS A 71 -17.54 2.17 5.51
C HIS A 71 -17.73 3.63 5.87
N PRO A 72 -18.34 4.47 5.01
CA PRO A 72 -18.84 5.75 5.48
C PRO A 72 -19.88 5.47 6.57
N ALA A 73 -19.67 6.08 7.74
CA ALA A 73 -20.68 6.12 8.80
C ALA A 73 -21.87 6.99 8.38
#